data_AF-A0A511HN20-F1
#
_entry.id   AF-A0A511HN20-F1
#
_cell.length_a   1.000
_cell.length_b   1.000
_cell.length_c   1.000
_cell.angle_alpha   90.00
_cell.angle_beta   90.00
_cell.angle_gamma   90.00
#
_symmetry.space_group_name_H-M   'P 1'
#
loop_
_entity.id
_entity.type
_entity.pdbx_description
1 polymer ?
#
loop_
_entity_poly.entity_id
_entity_poly.type
_entity_poly.pdbx_seq_one_letter_code
_entity_poly.pdbx_strand_id
1 'polypeptide(L)'
;MRSKLPLLSALSVGAIVLACQTYDFEPVEPLAIAQTTVEEVINARRSKPNIMLLVDTSASMTDPVNPSDPACMVDYQGSRTLCGREVPCNVDVCPTRWTELQAAVPQFLESSGQFVRFALTTYPETRGGTAVVDACREATQSALLKGLPDQEDDASLLAHASEINDLLQGIPNSGEGRPLGGTPTSGSLSFVGGLPGLQDPDRENFVILLTDGLPNCNANNANTGANPDLCKCTIDNNGCYGAYDKRGCLDSDASVAAVQALKEKEISTIVIGFGAETASGEGPAVLEAMARAGGFERTCDAARPCGEGDTCNPTTGLCNRSFFQAGNQSELARALEDISRAVVQEEPCLIPLDGPQRPTDPKLLVVYVEGERTPSSDSTWTLDDRGVLFTGQTCERILASTPEAPVKIEVRAIRQR
;
A
#
# COMPACT_ATOMS: atom_id res chain seq x y z
N MET A 1 -10.35 -12.65 62.82
CA MET A 1 -10.97 -13.79 63.53
C MET A 1 -10.10 -15.03 63.33
N ARG A 2 -9.75 -15.73 64.43
CA ARG A 2 -8.94 -16.99 64.56
C ARG A 2 -7.45 -16.81 64.18
N SER A 3 -6.47 -16.64 65.06
CA SER A 3 -6.11 -17.25 66.37
C SER A 3 -5.97 -18.78 66.33
N LYS A 4 -4.72 -19.26 66.52
CA LYS A 4 -4.32 -20.25 67.56
C LYS A 4 -2.77 -20.39 67.68
N LEU A 5 -2.28 -20.07 68.89
CA LEU A 5 -1.05 -20.51 69.59
C LEU A 5 -1.05 -22.05 69.84
N PRO A 6 0.03 -22.78 70.28
CA PRO A 6 0.90 -22.53 71.47
C PRO A 6 2.42 -22.83 71.28
N LEU A 7 3.37 -22.18 71.99
CA LEU A 7 3.92 -22.38 73.35
C LEU A 7 4.77 -23.66 73.60
N LEU A 8 5.99 -23.39 74.13
CA LEU A 8 6.85 -24.18 75.05
C LEU A 8 7.69 -25.36 74.54
N SER A 9 9.01 -25.23 74.62
CA SER A 9 9.79 -25.72 75.78
C SER A 9 11.29 -25.39 75.66
N ALA A 10 11.87 -25.06 76.79
CA ALA A 10 13.29 -24.78 77.00
C ALA A 10 14.09 -26.05 77.32
N LEU A 11 15.42 -25.96 77.14
CA LEU A 11 16.58 -26.73 77.66
C LEU A 11 17.48 -27.15 76.49
N SER A 12 18.81 -27.19 76.56
CA SER A 12 19.88 -26.51 77.31
C SER A 12 21.18 -27.17 76.82
N VAL A 13 22.31 -26.46 76.95
CA VAL A 13 23.69 -26.98 76.98
C VAL A 13 24.32 -27.43 75.65
N GLY A 14 25.40 -26.73 75.27
CA GLY A 14 26.68 -27.44 75.10
C GLY A 14 27.33 -27.46 73.72
N ALA A 15 28.30 -26.55 73.57
CA ALA A 15 29.61 -26.78 72.97
C ALA A 15 29.81 -26.69 71.44
N ILE A 16 31.03 -26.18 71.16
CA ILE A 16 31.81 -26.18 69.92
C ILE A 16 31.51 -25.01 68.97
N VAL A 17 32.25 -23.93 69.19
CA VAL A 17 32.49 -22.86 68.22
C VAL A 17 33.32 -23.45 67.07
N LEU A 18 32.65 -23.97 66.05
CA LEU A 18 33.22 -24.04 64.71
C LEU A 18 32.94 -22.70 64.04
N ALA A 19 33.99 -21.95 63.73
CA ALA A 19 33.90 -20.75 62.92
C ALA A 19 33.49 -21.12 61.50
N CYS A 20 32.20 -21.34 61.26
CA CYS A 20 31.62 -21.24 59.93
C CYS A 20 31.75 -19.77 59.54
N GLN A 21 32.68 -19.46 58.63
CA GLN A 21 32.64 -18.19 57.91
C GLN A 21 31.28 -18.15 57.20
N THR A 22 30.33 -17.40 57.76
CA THR A 22 29.10 -17.05 57.06
C THR A 22 29.49 -16.08 55.95
N TYR A 23 29.65 -16.61 54.75
CA TYR A 23 29.65 -15.80 53.55
C TYR A 23 28.23 -15.26 53.41
N ASP A 24 28.05 -14.01 53.81
CA ASP A 24 26.85 -13.24 53.52
C ASP A 24 26.92 -12.89 52.03
N PHE A 25 26.35 -13.77 51.20
CA PHE A 25 26.05 -13.41 49.83
C PHE A 25 24.86 -12.48 49.90
N GLU A 26 25.12 -11.16 49.87
CA GLU A 26 24.08 -10.21 49.49
C GLU A 26 23.47 -10.74 48.18
N PRO A 27 22.14 -10.97 48.13
CA PRO A 27 21.48 -11.30 46.88
C PRO A 27 21.69 -10.13 45.93
N VAL A 28 22.67 -10.27 45.03
CA VAL A 28 22.80 -9.34 43.91
C VAL A 28 21.61 -9.65 43.02
N GLU A 29 20.63 -8.74 42.95
CA GLU A 29 19.60 -8.84 41.93
C GLU A 29 20.31 -8.92 40.58
N PRO A 30 20.19 -10.03 39.83
CA PRO A 30 20.81 -10.09 38.53
C PRO A 30 20.16 -9.01 37.68
N LEU A 31 20.96 -8.04 37.23
CA LEU A 31 20.55 -7.15 36.14
C LEU A 31 20.04 -8.03 35.01
N ALA A 32 18.72 -8.00 34.77
CA ALA A 32 18.10 -8.77 33.73
C ALA A 32 18.57 -8.20 32.38
N ILE A 33 19.58 -8.82 31.78
CA ILE A 33 20.01 -8.49 30.43
C ILE A 33 18.93 -9.00 29.47
N ALA A 34 18.26 -8.08 28.80
CA ALA A 34 17.35 -8.40 27.71
C ALA A 34 18.06 -8.12 26.39
N GLN A 35 18.18 -9.14 25.54
CA GLN A 35 18.70 -8.97 24.18
C GLN A 35 17.54 -8.93 23.22
N THR A 36 17.50 -7.91 22.37
CA THR A 36 16.63 -7.86 21.21
C THR A 36 17.50 -8.12 19.99
N THR A 37 17.24 -9.21 19.30
CA THR A 37 17.90 -9.53 18.03
C THR A 37 17.01 -9.04 16.90
N VAL A 38 17.55 -8.22 16.01
CA VAL A 38 16.95 -7.92 14.72
C VAL A 38 17.81 -8.65 13.69
N GLU A 39 17.27 -9.72 13.12
CA GLU A 39 17.88 -10.41 11.98
C GLU A 39 17.25 -9.84 10.71
N GLU A 40 18.07 -9.29 9.82
CA GLU A 40 17.60 -8.74 8.56
C GLU A 40 18.48 -9.23 7.42
N VAL A 41 17.94 -10.12 6.58
CA VAL A 41 18.64 -10.49 5.36
C VAL A 41 18.50 -9.33 4.38
N ILE A 42 19.56 -8.53 4.26
CA ILE A 42 19.58 -7.37 3.37
C ILE A 42 19.95 -7.83 1.96
N ASN A 43 18.93 -7.84 1.11
CA ASN A 43 19.12 -7.82 -0.33
C ASN A 43 19.03 -6.34 -0.72
N ALA A 44 20.15 -5.66 -0.84
CA ALA A 44 20.16 -4.22 -1.10
C ALA A 44 20.06 -3.86 -2.58
N ARG A 45 20.24 -4.83 -3.49
CA ARG A 45 19.38 -4.91 -4.67
C ARG A 45 18.33 -5.97 -4.40
N ARG A 46 17.36 -5.66 -3.53
CA ARG A 46 16.06 -6.28 -3.65
C ARG A 46 15.64 -5.95 -5.07
N SER A 47 15.37 -6.98 -5.85
CA SER A 47 14.94 -6.80 -7.23
C SER A 47 13.86 -5.72 -7.24
N LYS A 48 14.07 -4.65 -8.02
CA LYS A 48 13.18 -3.49 -8.03
C LYS A 48 11.73 -3.99 -8.14
N PRO A 49 10.82 -3.52 -7.26
CA PRO A 49 9.49 -4.11 -7.16
C PRO A 49 8.75 -3.96 -8.48
N ASN A 50 7.91 -4.93 -8.78
CA ASN A 50 6.99 -4.82 -9.91
C ASN A 50 5.72 -4.12 -9.44
N ILE A 51 5.29 -3.08 -10.15
CA ILE A 51 4.04 -2.39 -9.88
C ILE A 51 3.18 -2.39 -11.12
N MET A 52 2.00 -2.98 -11.03
CA MET A 52 0.94 -2.77 -12.01
C MET A 52 0.07 -1.58 -11.61
N LEU A 53 0.05 -0.54 -12.44
CA LEU A 53 -0.98 0.48 -12.40
C LEU A 53 -2.23 -0.09 -13.06
N LEU A 54 -3.24 -0.41 -12.24
CA LEU A 54 -4.56 -0.85 -12.68
C LEU A 54 -5.50 0.35 -12.61
N VAL A 55 -5.72 0.98 -13.76
CA VAL A 55 -6.38 2.29 -13.83
C VAL A 55 -7.82 2.14 -14.31
N ASP A 56 -8.74 2.62 -13.49
CA ASP A 56 -10.13 2.78 -13.84
C ASP A 56 -10.29 3.88 -14.89
N THR A 57 -10.91 3.51 -16.00
CA THR A 57 -11.27 4.35 -17.15
C THR A 57 -12.76 4.20 -17.44
N SER A 58 -13.57 3.89 -16.42
CA SER A 58 -15.02 3.89 -16.53
C SER A 58 -15.57 5.29 -16.80
N ALA A 59 -16.83 5.37 -17.19
CA ALA A 59 -17.48 6.64 -17.54
C ALA A 59 -17.47 7.62 -16.35
N SER A 60 -17.64 7.12 -15.12
CA SER A 60 -17.64 7.95 -13.92
C SER A 60 -16.32 8.65 -13.66
N MET A 61 -15.20 8.16 -14.21
CA MET A 61 -13.93 8.89 -14.14
C MET A 61 -13.96 10.24 -14.88
N THR A 62 -14.90 10.43 -15.82
CA THR A 62 -15.10 11.72 -16.49
C THR A 62 -15.99 12.70 -15.72
N ASP A 63 -16.61 12.28 -14.61
CA ASP A 63 -17.41 13.20 -13.82
C ASP A 63 -16.53 14.15 -12.99
N PRO A 64 -17.07 15.31 -12.60
CA PRO A 64 -16.41 16.25 -11.70
C PRO A 64 -15.95 15.60 -10.41
N VAL A 65 -14.76 16.00 -9.94
CA VAL A 65 -14.29 15.58 -8.61
C VAL A 65 -15.19 16.14 -7.50
N ASN A 66 -15.70 17.36 -7.69
CA ASN A 66 -16.70 17.98 -6.84
C ASN A 66 -17.97 18.30 -7.65
N PRO A 67 -18.95 17.37 -7.67
CA PRO A 67 -20.22 17.58 -8.38
C PRO A 67 -21.07 18.73 -7.84
N SER A 68 -20.79 19.21 -6.62
CA SER A 68 -21.53 20.31 -6.00
C SER A 68 -21.04 21.69 -6.45
N ASP A 69 -19.93 21.76 -7.20
CA ASP A 69 -19.41 23.02 -7.70
C ASP A 69 -20.33 23.59 -8.80
N PRO A 70 -20.87 24.82 -8.65
CA PRO A 70 -21.69 25.44 -9.68
C PRO A 70 -21.00 25.63 -11.03
N ALA A 71 -19.65 25.66 -11.09
CA ALA A 71 -18.85 25.73 -12.30
C ALA A 71 -18.92 24.44 -13.14
N CYS A 72 -19.31 23.32 -12.53
CA CYS A 72 -19.50 22.04 -13.19
C CYS A 72 -20.87 21.89 -13.87
N MET A 73 -21.75 22.88 -13.72
CA MET A 73 -23.07 22.86 -14.32
C MET A 73 -23.07 23.58 -15.67
N VAL A 74 -23.46 22.87 -16.73
CA VAL A 74 -23.48 23.35 -18.12
C VAL A 74 -24.89 23.33 -18.71
N ASP A 75 -25.16 24.23 -19.65
CA ASP A 75 -26.42 24.21 -20.40
C ASP A 75 -26.35 23.14 -21.50
N TYR A 76 -27.23 22.15 -21.43
CA TYR A 76 -27.34 21.07 -22.40
C TYR A 76 -28.80 20.80 -22.73
N GLN A 77 -29.14 20.82 -24.02
CA GLN A 77 -30.51 20.61 -24.51
C GLN A 77 -31.57 21.47 -23.81
N GLY A 78 -31.21 22.70 -23.39
CA GLY A 78 -32.13 23.64 -22.73
C GLY A 78 -32.35 23.38 -21.23
N SER A 79 -31.59 22.47 -20.62
CA SER A 79 -31.57 22.25 -19.16
C SER A 79 -30.15 22.42 -18.63
N ARG A 80 -30.05 22.85 -17.36
CA ARG A 80 -28.79 22.92 -16.65
C ARG A 80 -28.47 21.51 -16.11
N THR A 81 -27.41 20.91 -16.62
CA THR A 81 -26.96 19.55 -16.27
C THR A 81 -25.55 19.56 -15.73
N LEU A 82 -25.19 18.54 -14.96
CA LEU A 82 -23.80 18.33 -14.57
C LEU A 82 -22.99 17.90 -15.80
N CYS A 83 -21.81 18.49 -15.99
CA CYS A 83 -20.87 18.01 -17.01
C CYS A 83 -20.26 16.65 -16.60
N GLY A 84 -19.65 15.94 -17.53
CA GLY A 84 -19.01 14.64 -17.33
C GLY A 84 -19.29 13.70 -18.50
N ARG A 85 -19.92 12.55 -18.21
CA ARG A 85 -20.17 11.44 -19.15
C ARG A 85 -20.86 11.86 -20.44
N GLU A 86 -21.96 12.60 -20.32
CA GLU A 86 -22.80 12.98 -21.46
C GLU A 86 -22.29 14.24 -22.15
N VAL A 87 -21.87 15.23 -21.36
CA VAL A 87 -21.46 16.55 -21.82
C VAL A 87 -20.09 16.86 -21.24
N PRO A 88 -19.04 17.05 -22.04
CA PRO A 88 -17.69 17.27 -21.51
C PRO A 88 -17.60 18.45 -20.55
N CYS A 89 -16.83 18.29 -19.48
CA CYS A 89 -16.50 19.39 -18.57
C CYS A 89 -15.50 20.35 -19.20
N ASN A 90 -15.59 21.64 -18.84
CA ASN A 90 -14.47 22.55 -18.99
C ASN A 90 -13.50 22.31 -17.83
N VAL A 91 -12.44 21.56 -18.11
CA VAL A 91 -11.51 21.04 -17.10
C VAL A 91 -10.69 22.14 -16.41
N ASP A 92 -10.59 23.32 -17.01
CA ASP A 92 -9.90 24.47 -16.41
C ASP A 92 -10.67 25.07 -15.21
N VAL A 93 -11.97 24.81 -15.12
CA VAL A 93 -12.84 25.34 -14.05
C VAL A 93 -13.60 24.25 -13.29
N CYS A 94 -13.75 23.07 -13.89
CA CYS A 94 -14.37 21.91 -13.29
C CYS A 94 -13.53 20.66 -13.62
N PRO A 95 -12.49 20.40 -12.81
CA PRO A 95 -11.68 19.20 -12.98
C PRO A 95 -12.49 17.93 -12.77
N THR A 96 -12.20 16.93 -13.59
CA THR A 96 -12.79 15.59 -13.49
C THR A 96 -11.84 14.65 -12.74
N ARG A 97 -12.34 13.50 -12.30
CA ARG A 97 -11.48 12.50 -11.64
C ARG A 97 -10.32 12.08 -12.54
N TRP A 98 -10.60 11.95 -13.85
CA TRP A 98 -9.62 11.62 -14.87
C TRP A 98 -8.57 12.72 -15.06
N THR A 99 -8.96 14.00 -15.12
CA THR A 99 -7.99 15.09 -15.30
C THR A 99 -7.06 15.23 -14.10
N GLU A 100 -7.59 15.07 -12.89
CA GLU A 100 -6.80 15.16 -11.67
C GLU A 100 -5.82 13.97 -11.57
N LEU A 101 -6.24 12.77 -12.01
CA LEU A 101 -5.34 11.62 -12.16
C LEU A 101 -4.22 11.91 -13.16
N GLN A 102 -4.57 12.40 -14.35
CA GLN A 102 -3.59 12.79 -15.37
C GLN A 102 -2.62 13.88 -14.86
N ALA A 103 -3.08 14.76 -13.97
CA ALA A 103 -2.25 15.82 -13.41
C ALA A 103 -1.32 15.36 -12.26
N ALA A 104 -1.66 14.31 -11.52
CA ALA A 104 -0.87 13.83 -10.38
C ALA A 104 0.15 12.73 -10.74
N VAL A 105 -0.19 11.85 -11.67
CA VAL A 105 0.66 10.71 -12.06
C VAL A 105 2.03 11.10 -12.64
N PRO A 106 2.21 12.19 -13.42
CA PRO A 106 3.51 12.52 -14.00
C PRO A 106 4.63 12.65 -12.95
N GLN A 107 4.37 13.40 -11.88
CA GLN A 107 5.35 13.61 -10.81
C GLN A 107 5.68 12.30 -10.09
N PHE A 108 4.67 11.45 -9.85
CA PHE A 108 4.88 10.14 -9.24
C PHE A 108 5.78 9.25 -10.09
N LEU A 109 5.52 9.14 -11.40
CA LEU A 109 6.33 8.34 -12.31
C LEU A 109 7.73 8.91 -12.48
N GLU A 110 7.89 10.23 -12.47
CA GLU A 110 9.21 10.89 -12.53
C GLU A 110 10.03 10.60 -11.26
N SER A 111 9.43 10.68 -10.08
CA SER A 111 10.15 10.50 -8.80
C SER A 111 10.44 9.04 -8.47
N SER A 112 9.54 8.13 -8.83
CA SER A 112 9.64 6.71 -8.49
C SER A 112 10.14 5.83 -9.63
N GLY A 113 10.11 6.32 -10.87
CA GLY A 113 10.34 5.54 -12.09
C GLY A 113 11.67 4.81 -12.13
N GLN A 114 12.73 5.39 -11.58
CA GLN A 114 14.05 4.73 -11.56
C GLN A 114 14.16 3.60 -10.53
N PHE A 115 13.27 3.56 -9.53
CA PHE A 115 13.35 2.62 -8.40
C PHE A 115 12.42 1.41 -8.57
N VAL A 116 11.51 1.45 -9.54
CA VAL A 116 10.38 0.53 -9.66
C VAL A 116 10.21 0.07 -11.11
N ARG A 117 9.75 -1.17 -11.29
CA ARG A 117 9.34 -1.72 -12.59
C ARG A 117 7.84 -1.53 -12.78
N PHE A 118 7.45 -0.44 -13.43
CA PHE A 118 6.04 -0.16 -13.70
C PHE A 118 5.50 -0.93 -14.90
N ALA A 119 4.22 -1.30 -14.82
CA ALA A 119 3.38 -1.72 -15.93
C ALA A 119 2.04 -0.98 -15.85
N LEU A 120 1.32 -0.90 -16.96
CA LEU A 120 0.05 -0.19 -17.06
C LEU A 120 -1.00 -1.04 -17.77
N THR A 121 -2.16 -1.17 -17.13
CA THR A 121 -3.38 -1.68 -17.74
C THR A 121 -4.57 -0.82 -17.33
N THR A 122 -5.57 -0.72 -18.19
CA THR A 122 -6.82 0.01 -17.90
C THR A 122 -8.03 -0.93 -17.89
N TYR A 123 -9.12 -0.48 -17.30
CA TYR A 123 -10.43 -1.13 -17.39
C TYR A 123 -11.54 -0.08 -17.32
N PRO A 124 -12.73 -0.30 -17.90
CA PRO A 124 -13.13 -1.44 -18.72
C PRO A 124 -12.49 -1.41 -20.12
N GLU A 125 -12.39 -2.57 -20.76
CA GLU A 125 -11.88 -2.69 -22.12
C GLU A 125 -13.00 -2.55 -23.16
N THR A 126 -13.52 -1.34 -23.35
CA THR A 126 -14.72 -1.10 -24.18
C THR A 126 -14.53 -1.42 -25.67
N ARG A 127 -13.30 -1.33 -26.20
CA ARG A 127 -12.97 -1.48 -27.64
C ARG A 127 -13.84 -0.61 -28.57
N GLY A 128 -14.30 0.55 -28.08
CA GLY A 128 -15.23 1.41 -28.82
C GLY A 128 -16.66 0.86 -28.93
N GLY A 129 -16.96 -0.29 -28.32
CA GLY A 129 -18.29 -0.85 -28.21
C GLY A 129 -19.09 -0.18 -27.10
N THR A 130 -20.38 0.06 -27.34
CA THR A 130 -21.30 0.68 -26.38
C THR A 130 -22.35 -0.30 -25.84
N ALA A 131 -22.35 -1.55 -26.31
CA ALA A 131 -23.22 -2.57 -25.76
C ALA A 131 -22.83 -2.87 -24.30
N VAL A 132 -23.79 -3.30 -23.48
CA VAL A 132 -23.55 -3.59 -22.04
C VAL A 132 -22.37 -4.55 -21.84
N VAL A 133 -22.24 -5.56 -22.70
CA VAL A 133 -21.13 -6.53 -22.63
C VAL A 133 -19.78 -5.91 -22.96
N ASP A 134 -19.74 -4.88 -23.78
CA ASP A 134 -18.51 -4.16 -24.15
C ASP A 134 -18.16 -3.13 -23.06
N ALA A 135 -19.16 -2.37 -22.60
CA ALA A 135 -19.03 -1.42 -21.50
C ALA A 135 -18.61 -2.08 -20.18
N CYS A 136 -18.91 -3.37 -20.00
CA CYS A 136 -18.59 -4.17 -18.82
C CYS A 136 -17.46 -5.18 -19.03
N ARG A 137 -16.62 -4.99 -20.05
CA ARG A 137 -15.53 -5.91 -20.33
C ARG A 137 -14.37 -5.69 -19.37
N GLU A 138 -14.04 -6.74 -18.62
CA GLU A 138 -12.83 -6.78 -17.78
C GLU A 138 -11.55 -6.62 -18.60
N ALA A 139 -10.45 -6.24 -17.93
CA ALA A 139 -9.15 -6.13 -18.58
C ALA A 139 -8.71 -7.48 -19.17
N THR A 140 -8.17 -7.45 -20.39
CA THR A 140 -7.49 -8.58 -21.02
C THR A 140 -6.11 -8.16 -21.52
N GLN A 141 -5.42 -9.05 -22.23
CA GLN A 141 -4.12 -8.74 -22.84
C GLN A 141 -4.16 -7.52 -23.77
N SER A 142 -5.32 -7.20 -24.35
CA SER A 142 -5.50 -6.02 -25.21
C SER A 142 -5.65 -4.71 -24.42
N ALA A 143 -5.99 -4.77 -23.12
CA ALA A 143 -6.02 -3.63 -22.22
C ALA A 143 -4.65 -3.33 -21.55
N LEU A 144 -3.69 -4.26 -21.67
CA LEU A 144 -2.32 -4.06 -21.20
C LEU A 144 -1.61 -3.06 -22.13
N LEU A 145 -1.64 -1.78 -21.77
CA LEU A 145 -1.03 -0.71 -22.54
C LEU A 145 0.49 -0.76 -22.48
N LYS A 146 1.05 -1.18 -21.35
CA LYS A 146 2.49 -1.37 -21.18
C LYS A 146 2.79 -2.52 -20.22
N GLY A 147 3.58 -3.48 -20.67
CA GLY A 147 4.12 -4.54 -19.80
C GLY A 147 5.35 -4.07 -19.01
N LEU A 148 5.83 -4.90 -18.08
CA LEU A 148 7.03 -4.60 -17.30
C LEU A 148 8.27 -4.41 -18.20
N PRO A 149 9.26 -3.60 -17.78
CA PRO A 149 10.48 -3.36 -18.56
C PRO A 149 11.41 -4.58 -18.62
N ASP A 150 12.16 -4.71 -19.72
CA ASP A 150 13.20 -5.75 -19.86
C ASP A 150 14.54 -5.32 -19.23
N GLN A 151 14.81 -4.02 -19.17
CA GLN A 151 16.04 -3.45 -18.59
C GLN A 151 15.75 -2.74 -17.26
N GLU A 152 16.73 -2.75 -16.34
CA GLU A 152 16.55 -2.29 -14.95
C GLU A 152 17.53 -1.20 -14.50
N ASP A 153 18.39 -0.71 -15.39
CA ASP A 153 19.17 0.48 -15.08
C ASP A 153 18.24 1.69 -14.94
N ASP A 154 18.65 2.63 -14.09
CA ASP A 154 17.83 3.77 -13.69
C ASP A 154 17.33 4.60 -14.88
N ALA A 155 18.16 4.77 -15.92
CA ALA A 155 17.80 5.52 -17.11
C ALA A 155 16.75 4.79 -17.95
N SER A 156 16.90 3.48 -18.16
CA SER A 156 15.90 2.67 -18.88
C SER A 156 14.57 2.61 -18.15
N LEU A 157 14.57 2.50 -16.82
CA LEU A 157 13.32 2.47 -16.05
C LEU A 157 12.60 3.82 -16.03
N LEU A 158 13.35 4.92 -15.88
CA LEU A 158 12.77 6.26 -15.96
C LEU A 158 12.19 6.53 -17.36
N ALA A 159 12.89 6.11 -18.43
CA ALA A 159 12.37 6.19 -19.79
C ALA A 159 11.07 5.36 -19.95
N HIS A 160 11.04 4.15 -19.40
CA HIS A 160 9.84 3.31 -19.41
C HIS A 160 8.67 3.94 -18.65
N ALA A 161 8.92 4.54 -17.49
CA ALA A 161 7.93 5.28 -16.72
C ALA A 161 7.41 6.52 -17.49
N SER A 162 8.28 7.22 -18.23
CA SER A 162 7.89 8.31 -19.12
C SER A 162 6.96 7.83 -20.24
N GLU A 163 7.21 6.66 -20.83
CA GLU A 163 6.32 6.09 -21.85
C GLU A 163 4.94 5.72 -21.27
N ILE A 164 4.89 5.22 -20.03
CA ILE A 164 3.63 4.99 -19.31
C ILE A 164 2.89 6.30 -19.09
N ASN A 165 3.59 7.37 -18.71
CA ASN A 165 2.98 8.69 -18.59
C ASN A 165 2.41 9.15 -19.94
N ASP A 166 3.17 9.06 -21.03
CA ASP A 166 2.69 9.45 -22.36
C ASP A 166 1.44 8.68 -22.79
N LEU A 167 1.36 7.38 -22.47
CA LEU A 167 0.17 6.57 -22.69
C LEU A 167 -1.05 7.08 -21.90
N LEU A 168 -0.87 7.41 -20.62
CA LEU A 168 -1.95 7.95 -19.79
C LEU A 168 -2.40 9.34 -20.24
N GLN A 169 -1.46 10.22 -20.59
CA GLN A 169 -1.76 11.56 -21.12
C GLN A 169 -2.42 11.49 -22.51
N GLY A 170 -2.14 10.42 -23.28
CA GLY A 170 -2.73 10.18 -24.59
C GLY A 170 -4.21 9.78 -24.55
N ILE A 171 -4.74 9.35 -23.40
CA ILE A 171 -6.17 9.05 -23.24
C ILE A 171 -6.95 10.38 -23.12
N PRO A 172 -7.86 10.69 -24.05
CA PRO A 172 -8.52 11.98 -24.07
C PRO A 172 -9.56 12.12 -22.96
N ASN A 173 -9.74 13.35 -22.47
CA ASN A 173 -10.75 13.69 -21.47
C ASN A 173 -12.20 13.66 -22.02
N SER A 174 -12.37 13.68 -23.34
CA SER A 174 -13.67 13.63 -24.00
C SER A 174 -13.55 13.10 -25.44
N GLY A 175 -14.68 12.81 -26.10
CA GLY A 175 -14.69 12.25 -27.45
C GLY A 175 -14.35 10.76 -27.52
N GLU A 176 -13.83 10.32 -28.67
CA GLU A 176 -13.45 8.93 -28.93
C GLU A 176 -12.22 8.55 -28.11
N GLY A 177 -12.22 7.35 -27.50
CA GLY A 177 -11.11 6.85 -26.69
C GLY A 177 -11.05 7.36 -25.25
N ARG A 178 -12.00 8.20 -24.83
CA ARG A 178 -12.12 8.69 -23.45
C ARG A 178 -12.51 7.58 -22.47
N PRO A 179 -12.35 7.79 -21.15
CA PRO A 179 -12.95 6.92 -20.14
C PRO A 179 -14.46 6.74 -20.36
N LEU A 180 -14.91 5.48 -20.45
CA LEU A 180 -16.28 5.10 -20.78
C LEU A 180 -16.56 3.68 -20.28
N GLY A 181 -17.83 3.38 -19.99
CA GLY A 181 -18.28 2.05 -19.56
C GLY A 181 -18.48 1.96 -18.04
N GLY A 182 -18.65 0.74 -17.55
CA GLY A 182 -18.75 0.47 -16.12
C GLY A 182 -17.41 0.05 -15.52
N THR A 183 -17.45 -0.59 -14.35
CA THR A 183 -16.30 -0.74 -13.47
C THR A 183 -16.07 -2.21 -13.11
N PRO A 184 -15.65 -3.08 -14.07
CA PRO A 184 -15.44 -4.52 -13.87
C PRO A 184 -14.14 -4.81 -13.08
N THR A 185 -14.07 -4.33 -11.84
CA THR A 185 -12.87 -4.38 -10.99
C THR A 185 -12.44 -5.81 -10.67
N SER A 186 -13.36 -6.67 -10.23
CA SER A 186 -13.06 -8.06 -9.84
C SER A 186 -12.44 -8.90 -10.97
N GLY A 187 -13.01 -8.81 -12.17
CA GLY A 187 -12.47 -9.45 -13.38
C GLY A 187 -11.10 -8.90 -13.78
N SER A 188 -10.93 -7.58 -13.69
CA SER A 188 -9.68 -6.91 -14.08
C SER A 188 -8.53 -7.23 -13.11
N LEU A 189 -8.82 -7.29 -11.80
CA LEU A 189 -7.87 -7.77 -10.80
C LEU A 189 -7.50 -9.25 -11.04
N SER A 190 -8.47 -10.08 -11.41
CA SER A 190 -8.23 -11.49 -11.74
C SER A 190 -7.28 -11.65 -12.95
N PHE A 191 -7.46 -10.81 -13.98
CA PHE A 191 -6.54 -10.74 -15.12
C PHE A 191 -5.13 -10.34 -14.69
N VAL A 192 -4.99 -9.26 -13.90
CA VAL A 192 -3.70 -8.79 -13.40
C VAL A 192 -2.99 -9.87 -12.59
N GLY A 193 -3.71 -10.58 -11.73
CA GLY A 193 -3.19 -11.71 -10.97
C GLY A 193 -2.80 -12.93 -11.82
N GLY A 194 -3.17 -12.96 -13.09
CA GLY A 194 -2.76 -13.98 -14.06
C GLY A 194 -1.48 -13.64 -14.82
N LEU A 195 -0.96 -12.41 -14.71
CA LEU A 195 0.23 -11.97 -15.43
C LEU A 195 1.50 -12.63 -14.85
N PRO A 196 2.29 -13.37 -15.66
CA PRO A 196 3.48 -14.04 -15.15
C PRO A 196 4.51 -13.08 -14.54
N GLY A 197 4.62 -11.87 -15.09
CA GLY A 197 5.56 -10.86 -14.60
C GLY A 197 5.26 -10.32 -13.20
N LEU A 198 4.03 -10.52 -12.68
CA LEU A 198 3.65 -10.14 -11.32
C LEU A 198 3.66 -11.31 -10.34
N GLN A 199 4.18 -12.47 -10.74
CA GLN A 199 4.31 -13.66 -9.90
C GLN A 199 5.80 -14.03 -9.73
N ASP A 200 6.68 -13.03 -9.84
CA ASP A 200 8.11 -13.20 -9.65
C ASP A 200 8.40 -13.31 -8.13
N PRO A 201 8.81 -14.49 -7.62
CA PRO A 201 9.03 -14.69 -6.18
C PRO A 201 10.27 -13.95 -5.66
N ASP A 202 11.14 -13.47 -6.55
CA ASP A 202 12.34 -12.72 -6.18
C ASP A 202 12.06 -11.21 -6.05
N ARG A 203 10.82 -10.77 -6.31
CA ARG A 203 10.36 -9.38 -6.27
C ARG A 203 9.16 -9.21 -5.36
N GLU A 204 9.04 -8.03 -4.77
CA GLU A 204 7.75 -7.58 -4.28
C GLU A 204 6.88 -7.18 -5.47
N ASN A 205 5.67 -7.72 -5.51
CA ASN A 205 4.71 -7.47 -6.58
C ASN A 205 3.54 -6.68 -6.00
N PHE A 206 3.23 -5.55 -6.63
CA PHE A 206 2.12 -4.69 -6.22
C PHE A 206 1.15 -4.44 -7.36
N VAL A 207 -0.10 -4.22 -7.00
CA VAL A 207 -1.11 -3.58 -7.85
C VAL A 207 -1.51 -2.28 -7.18
N ILE A 208 -1.36 -1.16 -7.88
CA ILE A 208 -1.99 0.10 -7.49
C ILE A 208 -3.32 0.18 -8.24
N LEU A 209 -4.42 0.00 -7.51
CA LEU A 209 -5.78 0.15 -8.01
C LEU A 209 -6.21 1.62 -7.88
N LEU A 210 -6.37 2.31 -9.00
CA LEU A 210 -6.90 3.67 -9.05
C LEU A 210 -8.35 3.63 -9.53
N THR A 211 -9.31 3.92 -8.67
CA THR A 211 -10.76 3.78 -8.96
C THR A 211 -11.59 4.80 -8.18
N ASP A 212 -12.83 5.04 -8.59
CA ASP A 212 -13.80 5.85 -7.85
C ASP A 212 -14.58 5.05 -6.78
N GLY A 213 -14.33 3.74 -6.67
CA GLY A 213 -14.79 2.90 -5.55
C GLY A 213 -16.18 2.28 -5.71
N LEU A 214 -16.76 2.29 -6.91
CA LEU A 214 -18.06 1.68 -7.19
C LEU A 214 -17.97 0.52 -8.19
N PRO A 215 -17.32 -0.61 -7.82
CA PRO A 215 -17.20 -1.75 -8.73
C PRO A 215 -18.57 -2.29 -9.12
N ASN A 216 -18.73 -2.64 -10.39
CA ASN A 216 -19.95 -3.20 -10.95
C ASN A 216 -19.59 -4.13 -12.12
N CYS A 217 -20.49 -4.32 -13.07
CA CYS A 217 -20.27 -5.09 -14.29
C CYS A 217 -20.08 -6.61 -14.13
N ASN A 218 -20.21 -7.16 -12.92
CA ASN A 218 -20.16 -8.59 -12.68
C ASN A 218 -21.46 -9.30 -13.11
N ALA A 219 -21.37 -10.11 -14.16
CA ALA A 219 -22.50 -10.92 -14.65
C ALA A 219 -22.95 -11.99 -13.65
N ASN A 220 -22.05 -12.40 -12.76
CA ASN A 220 -22.25 -13.42 -11.75
C ASN A 220 -22.54 -12.83 -10.36
N ASN A 221 -22.86 -11.53 -10.26
CA ASN A 221 -23.22 -10.93 -8.98
C ASN A 221 -24.35 -11.75 -8.32
N ALA A 222 -24.18 -12.02 -7.02
CA ALA A 222 -25.15 -12.76 -6.23
C ALA A 222 -26.45 -11.96 -6.04
N ASN A 223 -26.33 -10.64 -6.05
CA ASN A 223 -27.43 -9.70 -5.93
C ASN A 223 -28.01 -9.38 -7.31
N THR A 224 -29.33 -9.14 -7.34
CA THR A 224 -30.06 -8.75 -8.55
C THR A 224 -30.87 -7.50 -8.27
N GLY A 225 -31.11 -6.68 -9.28
CA GLY A 225 -31.88 -5.44 -9.16
C GLY A 225 -33.36 -5.66 -8.78
N ALA A 226 -33.86 -6.90 -8.89
CA ALA A 226 -35.12 -7.30 -8.30
C ALA A 226 -35.15 -7.19 -6.75
N ASN A 227 -34.00 -7.14 -6.09
CA ASN A 227 -33.88 -6.95 -4.64
C ASN A 227 -33.05 -5.69 -4.32
N PRO A 228 -33.68 -4.52 -4.18
CA PRO A 228 -32.98 -3.24 -3.96
C PRO A 228 -32.28 -3.14 -2.60
N ASP A 229 -32.66 -3.94 -1.61
CA ASP A 229 -32.01 -3.93 -0.30
C ASP A 229 -30.59 -4.52 -0.38
N LEU A 230 -30.43 -5.57 -1.19
CA LEU A 230 -29.17 -6.28 -1.41
C LEU A 230 -28.39 -5.76 -2.63
N CYS A 231 -29.09 -5.40 -3.71
CA CYS A 231 -28.48 -4.78 -4.88
C CYS A 231 -28.40 -3.27 -4.68
N LYS A 232 -27.26 -2.80 -4.16
CA LYS A 232 -26.92 -1.38 -4.21
C LYS A 232 -26.66 -0.99 -5.66
N CYS A 233 -27.66 -0.42 -6.32
CA CYS A 233 -27.56 -0.11 -7.74
C CYS A 233 -26.59 1.04 -7.99
N THR A 234 -25.61 0.80 -8.87
CA THR A 234 -24.57 1.78 -9.27
C THR A 234 -24.88 2.47 -10.60
N ILE A 235 -26.00 2.12 -11.23
CA ILE A 235 -26.48 2.72 -12.48
C ILE A 235 -27.46 3.84 -12.13
N ASP A 236 -27.29 5.00 -12.78
CA ASP A 236 -28.14 6.18 -12.60
C ASP A 236 -29.63 5.84 -12.72
N ASN A 237 -30.47 6.55 -11.95
CA ASN A 237 -31.93 6.34 -11.89
C ASN A 237 -32.36 4.91 -11.50
N ASN A 238 -31.53 4.19 -10.73
CA ASN A 238 -31.77 2.81 -10.31
C ASN A 238 -31.91 1.84 -11.51
N GLY A 239 -30.98 1.97 -12.46
CA GLY A 239 -30.97 1.27 -13.75
C GLY A 239 -30.69 -0.25 -13.73
N CYS A 240 -30.78 -0.90 -12.58
CA CYS A 240 -30.42 -2.31 -12.40
C CYS A 240 -31.52 -3.26 -12.86
N TYR A 241 -31.73 -3.37 -14.17
CA TYR A 241 -32.70 -4.27 -14.76
C TYR A 241 -32.25 -4.74 -16.14
N GLY A 242 -32.92 -5.76 -16.70
CA GLY A 242 -32.58 -6.32 -18.01
C GLY A 242 -31.12 -6.78 -18.07
N ALA A 243 -30.34 -6.25 -19.02
CA ALA A 243 -28.91 -6.58 -19.14
C ALA A 243 -28.05 -6.11 -17.94
N TYR A 244 -28.56 -5.16 -17.14
CA TYR A 244 -27.92 -4.65 -15.93
C TYR A 244 -28.47 -5.26 -14.64
N ASP A 245 -29.37 -6.26 -14.71
CA ASP A 245 -30.01 -6.83 -13.51
C ASP A 245 -29.00 -7.27 -12.44
N LYS A 246 -27.89 -7.89 -12.86
CA LYS A 246 -26.76 -8.23 -11.98
C LYS A 246 -25.59 -7.26 -12.11
N ARG A 247 -25.29 -6.87 -13.35
CA ARG A 247 -24.13 -6.03 -13.69
C ARG A 247 -24.22 -4.62 -13.14
N GLY A 248 -25.41 -4.11 -12.87
CA GLY A 248 -25.57 -2.78 -12.28
C GLY A 248 -25.42 -2.77 -10.76
N CYS A 249 -25.51 -3.92 -10.09
CA CYS A 249 -25.35 -4.02 -8.65
C CYS A 249 -23.88 -3.84 -8.26
N LEU A 250 -23.65 -3.17 -7.14
CA LEU A 250 -22.33 -3.03 -6.52
C LEU A 250 -21.70 -4.42 -6.32
N ASP A 251 -20.47 -4.58 -6.82
CA ASP A 251 -19.72 -5.84 -6.86
C ASP A 251 -18.64 -5.89 -5.77
N SER A 252 -19.04 -5.60 -4.53
CA SER A 252 -18.12 -5.54 -3.38
C SER A 252 -17.45 -6.90 -3.13
N ASP A 253 -18.25 -7.96 -2.97
CA ASP A 253 -17.75 -9.26 -2.52
C ASP A 253 -16.75 -9.89 -3.50
N ALA A 254 -17.05 -9.83 -4.81
CA ALA A 254 -16.14 -10.39 -5.81
C ALA A 254 -14.87 -9.54 -5.97
N SER A 255 -14.97 -8.22 -5.78
CA SER A 255 -13.79 -7.34 -5.83
C SER A 255 -12.86 -7.61 -4.63
N VAL A 256 -13.42 -7.74 -3.42
CA VAL A 256 -12.65 -8.12 -2.22
C VAL A 256 -12.04 -9.51 -2.38
N ALA A 257 -12.79 -10.49 -2.90
CA ALA A 257 -12.28 -11.82 -3.15
C ALA A 257 -11.14 -11.83 -4.20
N ALA A 258 -11.23 -11.00 -5.25
CA ALA A 258 -10.17 -10.87 -6.23
C ALA A 258 -8.89 -10.27 -5.63
N VAL A 259 -9.03 -9.24 -4.78
CA VAL A 259 -7.88 -8.69 -4.03
C VAL A 259 -7.27 -9.73 -3.08
N GLN A 260 -8.09 -10.52 -2.39
CA GLN A 260 -7.60 -11.60 -1.54
C GLN A 260 -6.84 -12.66 -2.35
N ALA A 261 -7.33 -13.01 -3.55
CA ALA A 261 -6.66 -13.94 -4.45
C ALA A 261 -5.33 -13.40 -4.99
N LEU A 262 -5.16 -12.08 -5.12
CA LEU A 262 -3.87 -11.45 -5.39
C LEU A 262 -2.91 -11.64 -4.21
N LYS A 263 -3.39 -11.37 -2.99
CA LYS A 263 -2.58 -11.56 -1.78
C LYS A 263 -2.13 -13.00 -1.58
N GLU A 264 -2.98 -13.97 -1.91
CA GLU A 264 -2.63 -15.41 -1.89
C GLU A 264 -1.51 -15.78 -2.88
N LYS A 265 -1.26 -14.93 -3.88
CA LYS A 265 -0.14 -15.03 -4.83
C LYS A 265 1.03 -14.12 -4.47
N GLU A 266 1.07 -13.59 -3.25
CA GLU A 266 2.09 -12.64 -2.78
C GLU A 266 2.11 -11.32 -3.58
N ILE A 267 0.95 -10.94 -4.15
CA ILE A 267 0.74 -9.66 -4.82
C ILE A 267 -0.06 -8.74 -3.90
N SER A 268 0.60 -7.71 -3.37
CA SER A 268 -0.04 -6.73 -2.50
C SER A 268 -0.87 -5.72 -3.30
N THR A 269 -2.08 -5.41 -2.85
CA THR A 269 -2.94 -4.42 -3.52
C THR A 269 -3.01 -3.13 -2.71
N ILE A 270 -2.63 -2.04 -3.37
CA ILE A 270 -2.72 -0.66 -2.86
C ILE A 270 -3.95 -0.02 -3.49
N VAL A 271 -4.93 0.34 -2.66
CA VAL A 271 -6.21 0.88 -3.14
C VAL A 271 -6.22 2.40 -2.98
N ILE A 272 -6.43 3.11 -4.09
CA ILE A 272 -6.62 4.56 -4.13
C ILE A 272 -8.04 4.86 -4.63
N GLY A 273 -8.85 5.48 -3.76
CA GLY A 273 -10.20 5.94 -4.06
C GLY A 273 -10.20 7.40 -4.52
N PHE A 274 -10.88 7.70 -5.64
CA PHE A 274 -10.96 9.03 -6.22
C PHE A 274 -12.36 9.66 -6.20
N GLY A 275 -12.43 10.93 -5.76
CA GLY A 275 -13.66 11.74 -5.81
C GLY A 275 -14.40 11.83 -4.48
N ALA A 276 -15.31 12.81 -4.36
CA ALA A 276 -16.04 13.10 -3.12
C ALA A 276 -16.90 11.92 -2.61
N GLU A 277 -17.32 11.05 -3.51
CA GLU A 277 -18.09 9.83 -3.25
C GLU A 277 -17.26 8.75 -2.55
N THR A 278 -15.93 8.91 -2.51
CA THR A 278 -15.06 8.04 -1.70
C THR A 278 -14.98 8.49 -0.24
N ALA A 279 -15.62 9.62 0.10
CA ALA A 279 -15.80 10.11 1.47
C ALA A 279 -17.17 9.75 2.07
N SER A 280 -18.15 9.32 1.24
CA SER A 280 -19.53 9.10 1.68
C SER A 280 -20.28 8.08 0.81
N GLY A 281 -21.37 7.51 1.29
CA GLY A 281 -22.10 6.46 0.56
C GLY A 281 -21.44 5.08 0.69
N GLU A 282 -21.58 4.24 -0.34
CA GLU A 282 -21.14 2.84 -0.32
C GLU A 282 -19.65 2.68 -0.67
N GLY A 283 -19.08 3.61 -1.44
CA GLY A 283 -17.68 3.56 -1.92
C GLY A 283 -16.63 3.38 -0.82
N PRO A 284 -16.63 4.17 0.28
CA PRO A 284 -15.64 4.04 1.34
C PRO A 284 -15.60 2.64 1.97
N ALA A 285 -16.76 1.99 2.15
CA ALA A 285 -16.83 0.67 2.76
C ALA A 285 -16.22 -0.41 1.87
N VAL A 286 -16.46 -0.32 0.55
CA VAL A 286 -15.88 -1.25 -0.43
C VAL A 286 -14.37 -1.05 -0.57
N LEU A 287 -13.91 0.20 -0.68
CA LEU A 287 -12.50 0.54 -0.76
C LEU A 287 -11.73 0.07 0.48
N GLU A 288 -12.29 0.28 1.67
CA GLU A 288 -11.70 -0.17 2.93
C GLU A 288 -11.61 -1.70 3.00
N ALA A 289 -12.66 -2.41 2.58
CA ALA A 289 -12.66 -3.87 2.55
C ALA A 289 -11.61 -4.42 1.57
N MET A 290 -11.48 -3.83 0.38
CA MET A 290 -10.45 -4.20 -0.58
C MET A 290 -9.04 -3.92 -0.04
N ALA A 291 -8.79 -2.74 0.53
CA ALA A 291 -7.47 -2.41 1.07
C ALA A 291 -7.04 -3.35 2.21
N ARG A 292 -7.96 -3.68 3.12
CA ARG A 292 -7.69 -4.66 4.21
C ARG A 292 -7.38 -6.05 3.67
N ALA A 293 -8.10 -6.48 2.62
CA ALA A 293 -7.82 -7.74 1.95
C ALA A 293 -6.49 -7.72 1.18
N GLY A 294 -6.08 -6.54 0.70
CA GLY A 294 -4.93 -6.33 -0.20
C GLY A 294 -3.56 -6.47 0.43
N GLY A 295 -3.47 -6.47 1.76
CA GLY A 295 -2.20 -6.72 2.46
C GLY A 295 -1.20 -5.58 2.44
N PHE A 296 -1.58 -4.40 1.93
CA PHE A 296 -0.80 -3.18 2.07
C PHE A 296 -1.37 -2.32 3.20
N GLU A 297 -0.60 -2.13 4.27
CA GLU A 297 -1.01 -1.37 5.45
C GLU A 297 -0.51 0.08 5.38
N ARG A 298 -1.42 1.04 5.60
CA ARG A 298 -1.05 2.45 5.70
C ARG A 298 -0.44 2.72 7.08
N THR A 299 0.86 2.97 7.12
CA THR A 299 1.58 3.33 8.35
C THR A 299 1.55 4.84 8.61
N CYS A 300 1.71 5.25 9.87
CA CYS A 300 1.76 6.64 10.28
C CYS A 300 2.71 6.89 11.43
N ASP A 301 3.24 8.10 11.48
CA ASP A 301 4.07 8.62 12.57
C ASP A 301 3.90 10.15 12.70
N ALA A 302 4.71 10.78 13.56
CA ALA A 302 4.65 12.23 13.79
C ALA A 302 4.99 13.08 12.55
N ALA A 303 5.82 12.56 11.64
CA ALA A 303 6.15 13.21 10.37
C ALA A 303 5.15 12.85 9.26
N ARG A 304 4.46 11.70 9.38
CA ARG A 304 3.53 11.12 8.40
C ARG A 304 2.14 10.91 9.01
N PRO A 305 1.31 11.96 9.10
CA PRO A 305 -0.06 11.81 9.56
C PRO A 305 -0.92 11.13 8.48
N CYS A 306 -1.98 10.44 8.90
CA CYS A 306 -2.89 9.67 8.04
C CYS A 306 -3.76 10.46 7.05
N GLY A 307 -3.58 11.78 7.01
CA GLY A 307 -4.39 12.70 6.22
C GLY A 307 -5.62 13.21 6.98
N GLU A 308 -6.36 14.11 6.33
CA GLU A 308 -7.58 14.70 6.90
C GLU A 308 -8.66 13.63 7.12
N GLY A 309 -9.39 13.74 8.22
CA GLY A 309 -10.49 12.83 8.57
C GLY A 309 -10.07 11.42 9.02
N ASP A 310 -8.76 11.15 9.13
CA ASP A 310 -8.21 9.85 9.54
C ASP A 310 -7.30 10.02 10.76
N THR A 311 -7.17 8.98 11.57
CA THR A 311 -6.41 9.03 12.82
C THR A 311 -5.36 7.92 12.86
N CYS A 312 -4.16 8.29 13.28
CA CYS A 312 -3.07 7.35 13.53
C CYS A 312 -3.31 6.59 14.84
N ASN A 313 -3.28 5.26 14.81
CA ASN A 313 -3.28 4.46 16.02
C ASN A 313 -1.88 4.47 16.63
N PRO A 314 -1.69 5.08 17.82
CA PRO A 314 -0.36 5.24 18.41
C PRO A 314 0.26 3.93 18.90
N THR A 315 -0.53 2.87 19.03
CA THR A 315 -0.03 1.55 19.48
C THR A 315 0.52 0.74 18.32
N THR A 316 -0.16 0.77 17.17
CA THR A 316 0.21 -0.04 16.00
C THR A 316 1.01 0.75 14.96
N GLY A 317 0.99 2.09 15.03
CA GLY A 317 1.58 2.94 13.99
C GLY A 317 0.85 2.83 12.65
N LEU A 318 -0.44 2.44 12.67
CA LEU A 318 -1.26 2.27 11.47
C LEU A 318 -2.36 3.32 11.42
N CYS A 319 -2.70 3.74 10.20
CA CYS A 319 -3.88 4.54 9.93
C CYS A 319 -5.15 3.72 10.11
N ASN A 320 -6.22 4.36 10.61
CA ASN A 320 -7.49 3.68 10.79
C ASN A 320 -8.17 3.36 9.46
N ARG A 321 -8.02 4.23 8.45
CA ARG A 321 -8.41 3.94 7.07
C ARG A 321 -7.26 3.23 6.36
N SER A 322 -7.57 2.09 5.74
CA SER A 322 -6.60 1.22 5.06
C SER A 322 -6.38 1.63 3.60
N PHE A 323 -7.36 2.25 2.94
CA PHE A 323 -7.20 2.78 1.58
C PHE A 323 -6.71 4.24 1.56
N PHE A 324 -6.12 4.67 0.44
CA PHE A 324 -5.78 6.06 0.21
C PHE A 324 -6.96 6.79 -0.40
N GLN A 325 -7.45 7.83 0.26
CA GLN A 325 -8.49 8.68 -0.29
C GLN A 325 -7.86 9.90 -0.96
N ALA A 326 -8.33 10.23 -2.17
CA ALA A 326 -7.95 11.44 -2.87
C ALA A 326 -9.19 12.17 -3.41
N GLY A 327 -9.51 13.29 -2.78
CA GLY A 327 -10.59 14.20 -3.19
C GLY A 327 -10.15 15.29 -4.17
N ASN A 328 -8.88 15.33 -4.57
CA ASN A 328 -8.29 16.28 -5.53
C ASN A 328 -6.85 15.84 -5.91
N GLN A 329 -6.23 16.55 -6.85
CA GLN A 329 -4.87 16.31 -7.34
C GLN A 329 -3.82 16.37 -6.22
N SER A 330 -3.92 17.32 -5.29
CA SER A 330 -2.93 17.46 -4.22
C SER A 330 -2.97 16.25 -3.28
N GLU A 331 -4.15 15.75 -2.95
CA GLU A 331 -4.32 14.55 -2.14
C GLU A 331 -3.86 13.30 -2.88
N LEU A 332 -4.10 13.21 -4.20
CA LEU A 332 -3.59 12.12 -5.01
C LEU A 332 -2.07 12.11 -5.07
N ALA A 333 -1.46 13.25 -5.35
CA ALA A 333 -0.01 13.39 -5.42
C ALA A 333 0.62 12.97 -4.09
N ARG A 334 0.03 13.40 -2.97
CA ARG A 334 0.48 12.97 -1.63
C ARG A 334 0.30 11.48 -1.40
N ALA A 335 -0.84 10.88 -1.79
CA ALA A 335 -1.05 9.44 -1.66
C ALA A 335 -0.01 8.64 -2.46
N LEU A 336 0.26 9.05 -3.70
CA LEU A 336 1.28 8.45 -4.56
C LEU A 336 2.70 8.62 -3.99
N GLU A 337 2.99 9.78 -3.39
CA GLU A 337 4.26 10.03 -2.72
C GLU A 337 4.43 9.15 -1.46
N ASP A 338 3.38 8.99 -0.66
CA ASP A 338 3.37 8.09 0.50
C ASP A 338 3.57 6.63 0.07
N ILE A 339 2.96 6.21 -1.05
CA ILE A 339 3.18 4.88 -1.65
C ILE A 339 4.62 4.75 -2.14
N SER A 340 5.15 5.75 -2.84
CA SER A 340 6.54 5.75 -3.32
C SER A 340 7.49 5.54 -2.15
N ARG A 341 7.34 6.27 -1.05
CA ARG A 341 8.18 6.11 0.16
C ARG A 341 8.03 4.74 0.83
N ALA A 342 6.85 4.14 0.77
CA ALA A 342 6.60 2.83 1.37
C ALA A 342 7.17 1.68 0.54
N VAL A 343 7.25 1.85 -0.78
CA VAL A 343 7.67 0.79 -1.73
C VAL A 343 9.14 0.96 -2.17
N VAL A 344 9.66 2.19 -2.18
CA VAL A 344 11.06 2.48 -2.53
C VAL A 344 11.95 2.34 -1.30
N GLN A 345 12.97 1.47 -1.38
CA GLN A 345 14.08 1.49 -0.43
C GLN A 345 15.01 2.67 -0.76
N GLU A 346 14.76 3.83 -0.16
CA GLU A 346 15.55 5.06 -0.41
C GLU A 346 17.02 4.95 0.06
N GLU A 347 17.27 4.20 1.14
CA GLU A 347 18.62 3.99 1.69
C GLU A 347 18.86 2.49 1.98
N PRO A 348 19.22 1.67 0.98
CA PRO A 348 19.51 0.24 1.18
C PRO A 348 20.69 -0.02 2.14
N CYS A 349 21.51 0.99 2.43
CA CYS A 349 22.58 0.93 3.41
C CYS A 349 22.15 1.34 4.83
N LEU A 350 20.91 1.77 5.05
CA LEU A 350 20.40 2.10 6.38
C LEU A 350 19.48 0.99 6.86
N ILE A 351 19.78 0.45 8.05
CA ILE A 351 18.87 -0.43 8.76
C ILE A 351 18.16 0.34 9.86
N PRO A 352 16.87 0.67 9.70
CA PRO A 352 16.15 1.44 10.69
C PRO A 352 16.00 0.64 12.00
N LEU A 353 16.18 1.32 13.13
CA LEU A 353 15.94 0.77 14.46
C LEU A 353 14.87 1.60 15.17
N ASP A 354 13.69 1.01 15.38
CA ASP A 354 12.52 1.71 15.90
C ASP A 354 12.33 1.58 17.42
N GLY A 355 11.93 2.69 18.03
CA GLY A 355 11.50 2.79 19.43
C GLY A 355 12.40 2.02 20.41
N PRO A 356 11.92 0.96 21.07
CA PRO A 356 12.68 0.20 22.06
C PRO A 356 13.86 -0.60 21.50
N GLN A 357 13.99 -0.75 20.17
CA GLN A 357 15.09 -1.48 19.55
C GLN A 357 16.38 -0.64 19.49
N ARG A 358 16.29 0.68 19.69
CA ARG A 358 17.43 1.58 19.64
C ARG A 358 18.17 1.65 20.98
N PRO A 359 19.44 1.22 21.05
CA PRO A 359 20.26 1.44 22.23
C PRO A 359 20.77 2.88 22.30
N THR A 360 21.03 3.36 23.51
CA THR A 360 21.58 4.70 23.77
C THR A 360 23.09 4.80 23.55
N ASP A 361 23.78 3.66 23.45
CA ASP A 361 25.23 3.60 23.17
C ASP A 361 25.49 2.58 22.04
N PRO A 362 26.21 2.95 20.97
CA PRO A 362 26.58 2.02 19.89
C PRO A 362 27.38 0.80 20.37
N LYS A 363 28.05 0.84 21.53
CA LYS A 363 28.71 -0.33 22.14
C LYS A 363 27.74 -1.46 22.51
N LEU A 364 26.46 -1.16 22.62
CA LEU A 364 25.40 -2.12 22.89
C LEU A 364 24.88 -2.78 21.60
N LEU A 365 25.39 -2.39 20.43
CA LEU A 365 25.12 -3.04 19.16
C LEU A 365 26.24 -4.02 18.80
N VAL A 366 25.83 -5.17 18.29
CA VAL A 366 26.72 -6.11 17.61
C VAL A 366 26.16 -6.36 16.22
N VAL A 367 26.88 -5.91 15.21
CA VAL A 367 26.52 -6.09 13.81
C VAL A 367 27.32 -7.25 13.22
N TYR A 368 26.66 -8.15 12.51
CA TYR A 368 27.27 -9.18 11.70
C TYR A 368 26.95 -8.93 10.24
N VAL A 369 27.94 -9.16 9.37
CA VAL A 369 27.79 -9.14 7.91
C VAL A 369 28.30 -10.48 7.41
N GLU A 370 27.48 -11.25 6.71
CA GLU A 370 27.78 -12.63 6.30
C GLU A 370 28.16 -13.56 7.47
N GLY A 371 27.55 -13.34 8.64
CA GLY A 371 27.87 -14.08 9.86
C GLY A 371 29.19 -13.67 10.52
N GLU A 372 29.93 -12.71 9.95
CA GLU A 372 31.15 -12.17 10.55
C GLU A 372 30.86 -10.90 11.34
N ARG A 373 31.31 -10.86 12.60
CA ARG A 373 31.16 -9.69 13.45
C ARG A 373 31.93 -8.51 12.85
N THR A 374 31.21 -7.45 12.53
CA THR A 374 31.76 -6.23 11.93
C THR A 374 31.80 -5.11 12.98
N PRO A 375 32.99 -4.63 13.38
CA PRO A 375 33.09 -3.51 14.33
C PRO A 375 32.64 -2.19 13.69
N SER A 376 32.11 -1.26 14.49
CA SER A 376 31.77 0.09 14.02
C SER A 376 33.05 0.87 13.68
N SER A 377 33.02 1.55 12.53
CA SER A 377 34.08 2.41 12.01
C SER A 377 33.53 3.27 10.87
N ASP A 378 34.29 4.29 10.45
CA ASP A 378 33.92 5.17 9.34
C ASP A 378 33.74 4.42 8.00
N SER A 379 34.29 3.21 7.87
CA SER A 379 34.24 2.38 6.65
C SER A 379 33.35 1.15 6.75
N THR A 380 32.60 0.98 7.85
CA THR A 380 31.76 -0.21 8.06
C THR A 380 30.32 0.19 8.38
N TRP A 381 30.09 0.72 9.57
CA TRP A 381 28.78 1.19 10.00
C TRP A 381 28.89 2.15 11.19
N THR A 382 27.91 3.03 11.28
CA THR A 382 27.68 3.98 12.36
C THR A 382 26.24 3.88 12.86
N LEU A 383 26.02 4.14 14.14
CA LEU A 383 24.67 4.31 14.69
C LEU A 383 24.28 5.79 14.59
N ASP A 384 23.23 6.10 13.84
CA ASP A 384 22.62 7.43 13.80
C ASP A 384 21.26 7.45 14.52
N ASP A 385 20.55 8.57 14.39
CA ASP A 385 19.21 8.77 14.94
C ASP A 385 18.10 8.10 14.11
N ARG A 386 18.43 7.29 13.12
CA ARG A 386 17.51 6.50 12.30
C ARG A 386 17.76 5.01 12.47
N GLY A 387 19.03 4.59 12.61
CA GLY A 387 19.42 3.21 12.88
C GLY A 387 20.90 2.93 12.60
N VAL A 388 21.19 1.74 12.07
CA VAL A 388 22.55 1.35 11.68
C VAL A 388 22.77 1.74 10.22
N LEU A 389 23.55 2.80 10.01
CA LEU A 389 23.96 3.23 8.69
C LEU A 389 25.28 2.55 8.31
N PHE A 390 25.25 1.72 7.28
CA PHE A 390 26.45 1.15 6.68
C PHE A 390 27.15 2.18 5.79
N THR A 391 28.47 2.21 5.86
CA THR A 391 29.31 3.16 5.11
C THR A 391 30.46 2.44 4.42
N GLY A 392 31.14 3.13 3.51
CA GLY A 392 32.33 2.63 2.82
C GLY A 392 32.09 1.30 2.10
N GLN A 393 33.06 0.38 2.19
CA GLN A 393 33.04 -0.90 1.47
C GLN A 393 31.87 -1.79 1.86
N THR A 394 31.37 -1.70 3.10
CA THR A 394 30.21 -2.49 3.51
C THR A 394 28.95 -1.99 2.80
N CYS A 395 28.76 -0.66 2.69
CA CYS A 395 27.66 -0.10 1.92
C CYS A 395 27.80 -0.39 0.42
N GLU A 396 29.00 -0.33 -0.15
CA GLU A 396 29.24 -0.72 -1.55
C GLU A 396 28.88 -2.20 -1.80
N ARG A 397 29.21 -3.10 -0.87
CA ARG A 397 28.83 -4.52 -0.94
C ARG A 397 27.33 -4.72 -0.83
N ILE A 398 26.67 -3.99 0.08
CA ILE A 398 25.22 -3.96 0.23
C ILE A 398 24.60 -3.52 -1.11
N LEU A 399 24.98 -2.38 -1.66
CA LEU A 399 24.51 -1.86 -2.96
C LEU A 399 24.78 -2.80 -4.16
N ALA A 400 25.77 -3.69 -4.04
CA ALA A 400 26.10 -4.69 -5.06
C ALA A 400 25.40 -6.05 -4.87
N SER A 401 24.77 -6.30 -3.72
CA SER A 401 24.09 -7.57 -3.42
C SER A 401 22.91 -7.82 -4.35
N THR A 402 22.66 -9.06 -4.76
CA THR A 402 21.53 -9.47 -5.61
C THR A 402 20.77 -10.63 -4.96
N PRO A 403 19.58 -11.03 -5.44
CA PRO A 403 18.91 -12.23 -4.92
C PRO A 403 19.77 -13.51 -5.01
N GLU A 404 20.61 -13.63 -6.04
CA GLU A 404 21.52 -14.77 -6.24
C GLU A 404 22.81 -14.67 -5.40
N ALA A 405 23.12 -13.48 -4.90
CA ALA A 405 24.29 -13.18 -4.08
C ALA A 405 23.92 -12.19 -2.95
N PRO A 406 23.09 -12.63 -1.97
CA PRO A 406 22.57 -11.75 -0.92
C PRO A 406 23.64 -11.36 0.08
N VAL A 407 23.41 -10.28 0.84
CA VAL A 407 24.27 -9.88 1.97
C VAL A 407 23.49 -10.03 3.28
N LYS A 408 23.78 -11.09 4.05
CA LYS A 408 23.13 -11.35 5.33
C LYS A 408 23.64 -10.39 6.39
N ILE A 409 22.74 -9.63 7.00
CA ILE A 409 23.08 -8.70 8.07
C ILE A 409 22.30 -9.06 9.34
N GLU A 410 22.98 -8.97 10.48
CA GLU A 410 22.34 -9.24 11.76
C GLU A 410 22.75 -8.15 12.74
N VAL A 411 21.76 -7.46 13.30
CA VAL A 411 21.96 -6.38 14.26
C VAL A 411 21.40 -6.83 15.61
N ARG A 412 22.30 -7.12 16.55
CA ARG A 412 21.94 -7.48 17.92
C ARG A 412 22.03 -6.26 18.82
N ALA A 413 20.92 -5.87 19.45
CA ALA A 413 20.89 -4.81 20.44
C ALA A 413 20.78 -5.38 21.86
N ILE A 414 21.73 -5.03 22.72
CA ILE A 414 21.75 -5.41 24.13
C ILE A 414 21.11 -4.29 24.94
N ARG A 415 20.11 -4.61 25.77
CA ARG A 415 19.51 -3.64 26.70
C ARG A 415 19.89 -4.01 28.14
N GLN A 416 20.37 -3.02 28.88
CA GLN A 416 20.28 -3.04 30.34
C GLN A 416 18.85 -2.63 30.73
N ARG A 417 18.17 -3.45 31.52
CA ARG A 417 16.91 -3.06 32.18
C ARG A 417 17.17 -2.37 33.50
#